data_AF-A0A4P7U8W7-F1
#
_entry.id   AF-A0A4P7U8W7-F1
#
_cell.length_a   1.000
_cell.length_b   1.000
_cell.length_c   1.000
_cell.angle_alpha   90.00
_cell.angle_beta   90.00
_cell.angle_gamma   90.00
#
_symmetry.space_group_name_H-M   'P 1'
#
loop_
_entity.id
_entity.type
_entity.pdbx_description
1 polymer ?
#
loop_
_entity_poly.entity_id
_entity_poly.type
_entity_poly.pdbx_seq_one_letter_code
_entity_poly.pdbx_strand_id
1 'polypeptide(L)'
;MTLATNSTRAPERALGLLLLIGGLIGFAAAFVLTVEKVALLTDAGYAPSCSLNPVLNCGSIMRTSQAEVFGFPNPLIGVAAFPVVAATGAMILAGALLARWYWLGLQIGVTLGAGFIGWLIFQSLYRIGALCPYCMVVWAVVLPVFWYVTLRNAQAGNFGRRVAGSAPVRVLAEWHLLALTLVFLAVLALITEQFWYYWRTLA
;
A
#
# COMPACT_ATOMS: atom_id res chain seq x y z
N MET A 1 31.77 -22.42 -7.66
CA MET A 1 31.13 -21.33 -8.43
C MET A 1 29.95 -21.93 -9.17
N THR A 2 28.84 -22.15 -8.48
CA THR A 2 27.66 -22.85 -9.00
C THR A 2 26.75 -21.86 -9.72
N LEU A 3 26.47 -22.15 -10.99
CA LEU A 3 25.50 -21.47 -11.84
C LEU A 3 24.12 -21.54 -11.17
N ALA A 4 23.76 -20.53 -10.37
CA ALA A 4 22.38 -20.29 -9.99
C ALA A 4 21.61 -20.00 -11.27
N THR A 5 20.80 -20.97 -11.69
CA THR A 5 19.93 -20.97 -12.86
C THR A 5 19.16 -19.66 -12.98
N ASN A 6 19.17 -19.05 -14.16
CA ASN A 6 18.51 -17.75 -14.45
C ASN A 6 17.01 -17.71 -14.08
N SER A 7 16.36 -18.86 -13.88
CA SER A 7 14.93 -18.98 -13.63
C SER A 7 14.46 -18.49 -12.25
N THR A 8 15.30 -18.51 -11.21
CA THR A 8 14.87 -18.07 -9.86
C THR A 8 15.10 -16.57 -9.62
N ARG A 9 15.94 -15.92 -10.42
CA ARG A 9 16.30 -14.50 -10.22
C ARG A 9 15.23 -13.52 -10.69
N ALA A 10 14.44 -13.86 -11.71
CA ALA A 10 13.48 -12.93 -12.29
C ALA A 10 12.33 -12.56 -11.32
N PRO A 11 11.68 -13.51 -10.63
CA PRO A 11 10.65 -13.20 -9.63
C PRO A 11 11.19 -12.43 -8.43
N GLU A 12 12.40 -12.75 -7.95
CA GLU A 12 13.04 -12.05 -6.83
C GLU A 12 13.41 -10.61 -7.20
N ARG A 13 13.91 -10.37 -8.42
CA ARG A 13 14.17 -9.02 -8.91
C ARG A 13 12.89 -8.20 -9.08
N ALA A 14 11.82 -8.80 -9.60
CA ALA A 14 10.53 -8.13 -9.72
C ALA A 14 9.98 -7.70 -8.35
N LEU A 15 10.06 -8.58 -7.35
CA LEU A 15 9.72 -8.24 -5.96
C LEU A 15 10.62 -7.11 -5.41
N GLY A 16 11.93 -7.22 -5.62
CA GLY A 16 12.89 -6.18 -5.20
C GLY A 16 12.57 -4.80 -5.78
N LEU A 17 12.26 -4.72 -7.07
CA LEU A 17 11.84 -3.49 -7.75
C LEU A 17 10.50 -2.98 -7.21
N LEU A 18 9.52 -3.85 -7.02
CA LEU A 18 8.23 -3.49 -6.45
C LEU A 18 8.38 -2.86 -5.06
N LEU A 19 9.16 -3.49 -4.18
CA LEU A 19 9.38 -2.99 -2.82
C LEU A 19 10.19 -1.68 -2.82
N LEU A 20 11.22 -1.59 -3.68
CA LEU A 20 12.03 -0.37 -3.77
C LEU A 20 11.20 0.82 -4.29
N ILE A 21 10.62 0.67 -5.47
CA ILE A 21 9.88 1.74 -6.13
C ILE A 21 8.60 2.05 -5.34
N GLY A 22 7.86 1.03 -4.93
CA GLY A 22 6.67 1.19 -4.10
C GLY A 22 6.99 1.86 -2.77
N GLY A 23 8.07 1.44 -2.09
CA GLY A 23 8.52 2.09 -0.86
C GLY A 23 8.88 3.56 -1.07
N LEU A 24 9.60 3.92 -2.14
CA LEU A 24 9.93 5.32 -2.44
C LEU A 24 8.69 6.17 -2.76
N ILE A 25 7.76 5.64 -3.58
CA ILE A 25 6.51 6.33 -3.93
C ILE A 25 5.64 6.52 -2.68
N GLY A 26 5.48 5.46 -1.88
CA GLY A 26 4.71 5.50 -0.63
C GLY A 26 5.32 6.49 0.36
N PHE A 27 6.64 6.51 0.49
CA PHE A 27 7.35 7.48 1.33
C PHE A 27 7.11 8.90 0.85
N ALA A 28 7.25 9.18 -0.46
CA ALA A 28 7.00 10.51 -1.01
C ALA A 28 5.57 10.98 -0.75
N ALA A 29 4.57 10.13 -0.99
CA ALA A 29 3.17 10.45 -0.72
C ALA A 29 2.90 10.70 0.78
N ALA A 30 3.45 9.86 1.66
CA ALA A 30 3.31 10.03 3.11
C ALA A 30 4.02 11.30 3.60
N PHE A 31 5.21 11.59 3.09
CA PHE A 31 5.97 12.79 3.45
C PHE A 31 5.23 14.06 3.03
N VAL A 32 4.73 14.11 1.79
CA VAL A 32 3.92 15.24 1.32
C VAL A 32 2.68 15.40 2.19
N LEU A 33 1.95 14.31 2.49
CA LEU A 33 0.80 14.37 3.40
C LEU A 33 1.15 14.90 4.80
N THR A 34 2.32 14.54 5.33
CA THR A 34 2.80 15.12 6.60
C THR A 34 3.03 16.62 6.47
N VAL A 35 3.68 17.09 5.40
CA VAL A 35 3.91 18.52 5.15
C VAL A 35 2.59 19.29 5.02
N GLU A 36 1.66 18.76 4.23
CA GLU A 36 0.32 19.31 4.04
C GLU A 36 -0.41 19.40 5.38
N LYS A 37 -0.26 18.41 6.26
CA LYS A 37 -0.91 18.39 7.58
C LYS A 37 -0.35 19.47 8.50
N VAL A 38 0.97 19.65 8.49
CA VAL A 38 1.62 20.71 9.27
C VAL A 38 1.19 22.09 8.77
N ALA A 39 1.11 22.29 7.45
CA ALA A 39 0.61 23.54 6.88
C ALA A 39 -0.83 23.81 7.31
N LEU A 40 -1.70 22.81 7.24
CA LEU A 40 -3.11 22.90 7.66
C LEU A 40 -3.28 23.19 9.16
N LEU A 41 -2.39 22.66 10.00
CA LEU A 41 -2.39 22.93 11.45
C LEU A 41 -1.89 24.35 11.78
N THR A 42 -1.07 24.92 10.91
CA THR A 42 -0.53 26.28 11.08
C THR A 42 -1.49 27.33 10.55
N ASP A 43 -2.18 27.04 9.45
CA ASP A 43 -3.18 27.91 8.82
C ASP A 43 -4.45 27.12 8.51
N ALA A 44 -5.52 27.41 9.24
CA ALA A 44 -6.82 26.79 9.04
C ALA A 44 -7.47 27.18 7.69
N GLY A 45 -6.98 28.21 7.00
CA GLY A 45 -7.37 28.58 5.64
C GLY A 45 -6.59 27.85 4.54
N TYR A 46 -5.56 27.07 4.90
CA TYR A 46 -4.73 26.37 3.93
C TYR A 46 -5.54 25.35 3.12
N ALA A 47 -5.39 25.42 1.79
CA ALA A 47 -5.97 24.49 0.84
C ALA A 47 -4.90 23.49 0.39
N PRO A 48 -5.00 22.19 0.76
CA PRO A 48 -4.01 21.20 0.39
C PRO A 48 -3.87 21.03 -1.13
N SER A 49 -2.65 20.70 -1.61
CA SER A 49 -2.38 20.56 -3.06
C SER A 49 -3.19 19.46 -3.75
N CYS A 50 -3.66 18.49 -2.96
CA CYS A 50 -4.48 17.37 -3.42
C CYS A 50 -5.99 17.58 -3.14
N SER A 51 -6.40 18.81 -2.81
CA SER A 51 -7.80 19.23 -2.75
C SER A 51 -8.20 19.90 -4.07
N LEU A 52 -8.74 19.11 -4.98
CA LEU A 52 -9.02 19.51 -6.36
C LEU A 52 -10.50 19.87 -6.58
N ASN A 53 -11.40 19.14 -5.92
CA ASN A 53 -12.84 19.30 -6.06
C ASN A 53 -13.55 18.73 -4.80
N PRO A 54 -14.89 18.83 -4.68
CA PRO A 54 -15.59 18.34 -3.49
C PRO A 54 -15.41 16.85 -3.18
N VAL A 55 -15.16 16.01 -4.20
CA VAL A 55 -14.91 14.57 -4.03
C VAL A 55 -13.43 14.31 -3.74
N LEU A 56 -12.52 14.88 -4.54
CA LEU A 56 -11.07 14.79 -4.35
C LEU A 56 -10.61 15.91 -3.41
N ASN A 57 -10.88 15.76 -2.12
CA ASN A 57 -10.61 16.76 -1.09
C ASN A 57 -9.82 16.16 0.07
N CYS A 58 -8.50 16.35 0.08
CA CYS A 58 -7.68 15.90 1.19
C CYS A 58 -7.89 16.75 2.46
N GLY A 59 -8.25 18.02 2.30
CA GLY A 59 -8.49 18.93 3.42
C GLY A 59 -9.64 18.48 4.33
N SER A 60 -10.74 17.97 3.77
CA SER A 60 -11.84 17.41 4.56
C SER A 60 -11.41 16.16 5.33
N ILE A 61 -10.63 15.28 4.70
CA ILE A 61 -10.09 14.06 5.31
C ILE A 61 -9.15 14.40 6.47
N MET A 62 -8.21 15.33 6.27
CA MET A 62 -7.16 15.64 7.23
C MET A 62 -7.66 16.30 8.52
N ARG A 63 -8.88 16.87 8.51
CA ARG A 63 -9.52 17.46 9.70
C ARG A 63 -10.31 16.46 10.54
N THR A 64 -10.45 15.22 10.07
CA THR A 64 -11.19 14.19 10.78
C THR A 64 -10.36 13.54 11.88
N SER A 65 -11.00 12.99 12.91
CA SER A 65 -10.31 12.22 13.95
C SER A 65 -9.70 10.92 13.41
N GLN A 66 -10.27 10.39 12.32
CA GLN A 66 -9.74 9.23 11.59
C GLN A 66 -8.35 9.50 10.98
N ALA A 67 -7.96 10.76 10.78
CA ALA A 67 -6.63 11.13 10.30
C ALA A 67 -5.54 11.04 11.40
N GLU A 68 -5.93 10.82 12.66
CA GLU A 68 -5.05 10.82 13.84
C GLU A 68 -5.37 9.66 14.82
N VAL A 69 -5.46 8.43 14.31
CA VAL A 69 -6.00 7.27 15.07
C VAL A 69 -5.21 6.97 16.34
N PHE A 70 -3.90 7.18 16.32
CA PHE A 70 -3.00 6.92 17.44
C PHE A 70 -2.61 8.19 18.21
N GLY A 71 -3.36 9.29 18.04
CA GLY A 71 -3.06 10.59 18.65
C GLY A 71 -1.99 11.40 17.91
N PHE A 72 -1.58 10.95 16.71
CA PHE A 72 -0.69 11.67 15.82
C PHE A 72 -1.11 11.47 14.35
N PRO A 73 -0.71 12.36 13.43
CA PRO A 73 -1.06 12.23 12.02
C PRO A 73 -0.66 10.87 11.42
N ASN A 74 -1.64 10.13 10.90
CA ASN A 74 -1.42 8.84 10.24
C ASN A 74 -0.29 8.84 9.18
N PRO A 75 -0.07 9.90 8.38
CA PRO A 75 1.05 9.94 7.42
C PRO A 75 2.42 9.68 8.05
N LEU A 76 2.63 9.98 9.34
CA LEU A 76 3.88 9.69 10.04
C LEU A 76 4.17 8.18 10.14
N ILE A 77 3.13 7.33 10.19
CA ILE A 77 3.29 5.88 10.12
C ILE A 77 3.91 5.49 8.78
N GLY A 78 3.43 6.10 7.68
CA GLY A 78 3.99 5.90 6.35
C GLY A 78 5.44 6.36 6.24
N VAL A 79 5.76 7.55 6.76
CA VAL A 79 7.13 8.09 6.80
C VAL A 79 8.08 7.14 7.53
N ALA A 80 7.65 6.45 8.58
CA ALA A 80 8.46 5.47 9.29
C ALA A 80 8.53 4.09 8.57
N ALA A 81 7.42 3.62 7.99
CA ALA A 81 7.32 2.26 7.46
C ALA A 81 7.86 2.12 6.03
N PHE A 82 7.58 3.08 5.14
CA PHE A 82 7.96 2.98 3.73
C PHE A 82 9.47 2.94 3.47
N PRO A 83 10.35 3.63 4.23
CA PRO A 83 11.78 3.46 4.11
C PRO A 83 12.24 2.02 4.39
N VAL A 84 11.61 1.31 5.33
CA VAL A 84 11.92 -0.11 5.59
C VAL A 84 11.56 -0.97 4.38
N VAL A 85 10.42 -0.71 3.74
CA VAL A 85 9.98 -1.39 2.51
C VAL A 85 10.96 -1.10 1.37
N ALA A 86 11.34 0.16 1.17
CA ALA A 86 12.29 0.56 0.13
C ALA A 86 13.67 -0.09 0.35
N ALA A 87 14.18 -0.04 1.57
CA ALA A 87 15.45 -0.67 1.95
C ALA A 87 15.41 -2.19 1.74
N THR A 88 14.28 -2.84 2.05
CA THR A 88 14.08 -4.27 1.75
C THR A 88 14.25 -4.54 0.26
N GLY A 89 13.60 -3.74 -0.59
CA GLY A 89 13.73 -3.85 -2.04
C GLY A 89 15.17 -3.69 -2.53
N ALA A 90 15.87 -2.67 -2.04
CA ALA A 90 17.28 -2.44 -2.35
C ALA A 90 18.17 -3.62 -1.93
N MET A 91 17.96 -4.18 -0.73
CA MET A 91 18.70 -5.36 -0.24
C MET A 91 18.49 -6.57 -1.15
N ILE A 92 17.25 -6.85 -1.57
CA ILE A 92 16.95 -7.97 -2.49
C ILE A 92 17.64 -7.76 -3.83
N LEU A 93 17.60 -6.53 -4.38
CA LEU A 93 18.26 -6.21 -5.65
C LEU A 93 19.79 -6.30 -5.58
N ALA A 94 20.37 -6.02 -4.42
CA ALA A 94 21.78 -6.25 -4.13
C ALA A 94 22.15 -7.73 -3.94
N GLY A 95 21.15 -8.64 -3.93
CA GLY A 95 21.36 -10.08 -3.75
C GLY A 95 21.44 -10.53 -2.30
N ALA A 96 20.96 -9.72 -1.35
CA ALA A 96 20.96 -10.08 0.07
C ALA A 96 19.99 -11.24 0.36
N LEU A 97 20.46 -12.19 1.16
CA LEU A 97 19.63 -13.28 1.68
C LEU A 97 19.12 -12.90 3.08
N LEU A 98 17.84 -12.51 3.14
CA LEU A 98 17.20 -12.08 4.37
C LEU A 98 16.67 -13.29 5.17
N ALA A 99 16.89 -13.29 6.48
CA ALA A 99 16.48 -14.37 7.38
C ALA A 99 14.95 -14.49 7.49
N ARG A 100 14.46 -15.69 7.86
CA ARG A 100 13.01 -15.98 8.00
C ARG A 100 12.29 -15.01 8.94
N TRP A 101 12.91 -14.64 10.07
CA TRP A 101 12.31 -13.73 11.05
C TRP A 101 12.05 -12.34 10.44
N TYR A 102 12.95 -11.85 9.59
CA TYR A 102 12.82 -10.56 8.93
C TYR A 102 11.59 -10.54 8.04
N TRP A 103 11.41 -11.61 7.27
CA TRP A 103 10.27 -11.77 6.37
C TRP A 103 8.93 -11.93 7.08
N LEU A 104 8.91 -12.57 8.25
CA LEU A 104 7.73 -12.64 9.10
C LEU A 104 7.44 -11.28 9.75
N GLY A 105 8.45 -10.54 10.20
CA GLY A 105 8.30 -9.17 10.68
C GLY A 105 7.75 -8.23 9.62
N LEU A 106 8.32 -8.29 8.41
CA LEU A 106 7.82 -7.55 7.24
C LEU A 106 6.37 -7.94 6.93
N GLN A 107 6.04 -9.24 6.94
CA GLN A 107 4.66 -9.71 6.75
C GLN A 107 3.70 -9.07 7.74
N ILE A 108 4.04 -9.07 9.04
CA ILE A 108 3.21 -8.47 10.08
C ILE A 108 2.99 -7.00 9.76
N GLY A 109 4.06 -6.25 9.47
CA GLY A 109 3.98 -4.83 9.11
C GLY A 109 3.08 -4.56 7.91
N VAL A 110 3.28 -5.27 6.79
CA VAL A 110 2.47 -5.07 5.58
C VAL A 110 1.02 -5.53 5.75
N THR A 111 0.76 -6.53 6.61
CA THR A 111 -0.60 -6.98 6.94
C THR A 111 -1.35 -5.94 7.76
N LEU A 112 -0.68 -5.38 8.78
CA LEU A 112 -1.24 -4.28 9.57
C LEU A 112 -1.49 -3.05 8.69
N GLY A 113 -0.54 -2.72 7.80
CA GLY A 113 -0.70 -1.62 6.83
C GLY A 113 -1.88 -1.83 5.87
N ALA A 114 -2.03 -3.03 5.31
CA ALA A 114 -3.15 -3.37 4.43
C ALA A 114 -4.49 -3.31 5.16
N GLY A 115 -4.57 -3.83 6.39
CA GLY A 115 -5.76 -3.73 7.21
C GLY A 115 -6.13 -2.29 7.55
N PHE A 116 -5.13 -1.48 7.92
CA PHE A 116 -5.31 -0.06 8.23
C PHE A 116 -5.81 0.74 7.02
N ILE A 117 -5.24 0.49 5.84
CA ILE A 117 -5.70 1.11 4.59
C ILE A 117 -7.09 0.65 4.21
N GLY A 118 -7.42 -0.64 4.36
CA GLY A 118 -8.79 -1.13 4.11
C GLY A 118 -9.82 -0.41 4.98
N TRP A 119 -9.49 -0.17 6.25
CA TRP A 119 -10.32 0.65 7.14
C TRP A 119 -10.39 2.12 6.69
N LEU A 120 -9.28 2.74 6.30
CA LEU A 120 -9.26 4.12 5.80
C LEU A 120 -10.02 4.31 4.48
N ILE A 121 -10.01 3.32 3.58
CA ILE A 121 -10.84 3.31 2.37
C ILE A 121 -12.31 3.37 2.78
N PHE A 122 -12.73 2.50 3.69
CA PHE A 122 -14.10 2.48 4.20
C PHE A 122 -14.49 3.83 4.85
N GLN A 123 -13.62 4.42 5.68
CA GLN A 123 -13.88 5.74 6.27
C GLN A 123 -14.02 6.82 5.19
N SER A 124 -13.12 6.83 4.20
CA SER A 124 -13.12 7.82 3.11
C SER A 124 -14.42 7.76 2.31
N LEU A 125 -14.86 6.56 1.93
CA LEU A 125 -16.05 6.35 1.12
C LEU A 125 -17.36 6.56 1.90
N TYR A 126 -17.51 5.92 3.06
CA TYR A 126 -18.81 5.74 3.71
C TYR A 126 -18.99 6.54 5.00
N ARG A 127 -17.99 7.30 5.42
CA ARG A 127 -18.07 8.17 6.62
C ARG A 127 -17.72 9.62 6.32
N ILE A 128 -16.69 9.85 5.52
CA ILE A 128 -16.21 11.19 5.18
C ILE A 128 -16.86 11.68 3.88
N GLY A 129 -17.03 10.80 2.90
CA GLY A 129 -17.57 11.17 1.59
C GLY A 129 -16.57 12.00 0.76
N ALA A 130 -15.28 11.74 0.93
CA ALA A 130 -14.21 12.38 0.16
C ALA A 130 -13.03 11.42 -0.03
N LEU A 131 -12.23 11.68 -1.06
CA LEU A 131 -11.04 10.94 -1.45
C LEU A 131 -9.82 11.86 -1.44
N CYS A 132 -8.67 11.30 -1.06
CA CYS A 132 -7.39 12.00 -1.15
C CYS A 132 -6.51 11.31 -2.20
N PRO A 133 -6.07 12.02 -3.25
CA PRO A 133 -5.13 11.50 -4.24
C PRO A 133 -3.86 10.88 -3.65
N TYR A 134 -3.21 11.53 -2.67
CA TYR A 134 -2.01 10.97 -2.03
C TYR A 134 -2.30 9.72 -1.19
N CYS A 135 -3.46 9.66 -0.51
CA CYS A 135 -3.90 8.44 0.17
C CYS A 135 -4.13 7.30 -0.82
N MET A 136 -4.76 7.58 -1.97
CA MET A 136 -4.97 6.59 -3.02
C MET A 136 -3.65 6.05 -3.60
N VAL A 137 -2.62 6.90 -3.72
CA VAL A 137 -1.25 6.44 -4.06
C VAL A 137 -0.73 5.47 -3.01
N VAL A 138 -0.88 5.78 -1.72
CA VAL A 138 -0.52 4.88 -0.62
C VAL A 138 -1.29 3.55 -0.70
N TRP A 139 -2.59 3.58 -1.04
CA TRP A 139 -3.38 2.36 -1.26
C TRP A 139 -2.83 1.53 -2.42
N ALA A 140 -2.53 2.17 -3.54
CA ALA A 140 -1.99 1.55 -4.73
C ALA A 140 -0.59 0.96 -4.52
N VAL A 141 0.17 1.43 -3.53
CA VAL A 141 1.47 0.86 -3.14
C VAL A 141 1.27 -0.31 -2.17
N VAL A 142 0.50 -0.13 -1.10
CA VAL A 142 0.43 -1.12 -0.02
C VAL A 142 -0.26 -2.40 -0.46
N LEU A 143 -1.29 -2.33 -1.31
CA LEU A 143 -2.01 -3.51 -1.79
C LEU A 143 -1.07 -4.50 -2.55
N PRO A 144 -0.31 -4.08 -3.58
CA PRO A 144 0.72 -4.92 -4.20
C PRO A 144 1.80 -5.38 -3.24
N VAL A 145 2.33 -4.50 -2.39
CA VAL A 145 3.40 -4.84 -1.44
C VAL A 145 2.95 -5.96 -0.50
N PHE A 146 1.76 -5.82 0.09
CA PHE A 146 1.15 -6.86 0.92
C PHE A 146 0.98 -8.16 0.14
N TRP A 147 0.39 -8.09 -1.06
CA TRP A 147 0.09 -9.26 -1.88
C TRP A 147 1.36 -10.06 -2.21
N TYR A 148 2.38 -9.41 -2.76
CA TYR A 148 3.58 -10.10 -3.22
C TYR A 148 4.51 -10.53 -2.08
N VAL A 149 4.56 -9.79 -0.96
CA VAL A 149 5.26 -10.28 0.25
C VAL A 149 4.58 -11.52 0.81
N THR A 150 3.23 -11.54 0.84
CA THR A 150 2.45 -12.70 1.30
C THR A 150 2.66 -13.91 0.40
N LEU A 151 2.56 -13.74 -0.92
CA LEU A 151 2.76 -14.81 -1.89
C LEU A 151 4.17 -15.39 -1.78
N ARG A 152 5.18 -14.52 -1.69
CA ARG A 152 6.58 -14.92 -1.51
C ARG A 152 6.77 -15.70 -0.20
N ASN A 153 6.17 -15.27 0.90
CA ASN A 153 6.26 -15.97 2.18
C ASN A 153 5.56 -17.34 2.16
N ALA A 154 4.44 -17.44 1.45
CA ALA A 154 3.73 -18.70 1.25
C ALA A 154 4.56 -19.68 0.42
N GLN A 155 5.10 -19.25 -0.73
CA GLN A 155 5.94 -20.06 -1.61
C GLN A 155 7.26 -20.48 -0.95
N ALA A 156 7.91 -19.57 -0.22
CA ALA A 156 9.15 -19.85 0.51
C ALA A 156 8.96 -20.75 1.74
N GLY A 157 7.71 -21.12 2.08
CA GLY A 157 7.41 -21.97 3.23
C GLY A 157 7.57 -21.30 4.58
N ASN A 158 7.58 -19.96 4.64
CA ASN A 158 7.68 -19.24 5.91
C ASN A 158 6.43 -19.42 6.79
N PHE A 159 5.28 -19.70 6.17
CA PHE A 159 4.04 -20.11 6.83
C PHE A 159 3.93 -21.63 7.05
N GLY A 160 4.99 -22.38 6.78
CA GLY A 160 5.05 -23.83 6.92
C GLY A 160 5.03 -24.57 5.58
N ARG A 161 5.68 -25.74 5.55
CA ARG A 161 5.85 -26.55 4.32
C ARG A 161 4.52 -27.04 3.72
N ARG A 162 3.52 -27.31 4.56
CA ARG A 162 2.18 -27.71 4.11
C ARG A 162 1.49 -26.62 3.29
N VAL A 163 1.65 -25.35 3.70
CA VAL A 163 1.07 -24.20 2.99
C VAL A 163 1.78 -24.03 1.64
N ALA A 164 3.11 -24.09 1.61
CA ALA A 164 3.88 -23.97 0.37
C ALA A 164 3.51 -25.02 -0.68
N GLY A 165 3.24 -26.26 -0.25
CA GLY A 165 2.82 -27.35 -1.13
C GLY A 165 1.33 -27.39 -1.48
N SER A 166 0.52 -26.46 -0.96
CA SER A 166 -0.93 -26.50 -1.11
C SER A 166 -1.38 -26.01 -2.50
N ALA A 167 -2.46 -26.60 -3.02
CA ALA A 167 -3.06 -26.19 -4.30
C ALA A 167 -3.44 -24.69 -4.34
N PRO A 168 -4.01 -24.08 -3.27
CA PRO A 168 -4.33 -22.65 -3.27
C PRO A 168 -3.11 -21.76 -3.51
N VAL A 169 -1.96 -22.05 -2.89
CA VAL A 169 -0.74 -21.24 -3.08
C VAL A 169 -0.23 -21.34 -4.52
N ARG A 170 -0.32 -22.52 -5.13
CA ARG A 170 0.03 -22.70 -6.55
C ARG A 170 -0.89 -21.92 -7.48
N VAL A 171 -2.21 -22.02 -7.27
CA VAL A 171 -3.19 -21.29 -8.09
C VAL A 171 -3.00 -19.77 -7.92
N LEU A 172 -2.83 -19.28 -6.69
CA LEU A 172 -2.59 -17.86 -6.44
C LEU A 172 -1.27 -17.39 -7.04
N ALA A 173 -0.25 -18.25 -7.08
CA ALA A 173 1.02 -17.97 -7.74
C ALA A 173 0.92 -17.89 -9.25
N GLU A 174 0.05 -18.68 -9.88
CA GLU A 174 -0.20 -18.64 -11.32
C GLU A 174 -1.09 -17.44 -11.70
N TRP A 175 -2.12 -17.15 -10.91
CA TRP A 175 -3.11 -16.11 -11.16
C TRP A 175 -2.87 -14.82 -10.36
N HIS A 176 -1.62 -14.60 -9.93
CA HIS A 176 -1.27 -13.53 -9.00
C HIS A 176 -1.65 -12.12 -9.52
N LEU A 177 -1.54 -11.89 -10.83
CA LEU A 177 -1.95 -10.64 -11.47
C LEU A 177 -3.47 -10.49 -11.48
N LEU A 178 -4.21 -11.56 -11.78
CA LEU A 178 -5.68 -11.51 -11.79
C LEU A 178 -6.21 -11.16 -10.39
N ALA A 179 -5.70 -11.83 -9.35
CA ALA A 179 -6.09 -11.54 -7.97
C ALA A 179 -5.85 -10.07 -7.60
N LEU A 180 -4.67 -9.52 -7.94
CA LEU A 180 -4.35 -8.12 -7.69
C LEU A 180 -5.25 -7.17 -8.49
N THR A 181 -5.48 -7.45 -9.78
CA THR A 181 -6.38 -6.67 -10.64
C THR A 181 -7.80 -6.65 -10.10
N LEU A 182 -8.32 -7.79 -9.62
CA LEU A 182 -9.66 -7.87 -9.03
C LEU A 182 -9.78 -6.99 -7.77
N VAL A 183 -8.73 -6.92 -6.94
CA VAL A 183 -8.72 -6.00 -5.77
C VAL A 183 -8.79 -4.55 -6.22
N PHE A 184 -8.00 -4.15 -7.22
CA PHE A 184 -8.06 -2.79 -7.75
C PHE A 184 -9.42 -2.47 -8.38
N LEU A 185 -9.97 -3.40 -9.16
CA LEU A 185 -11.31 -3.24 -9.75
C LEU A 185 -12.38 -3.13 -8.67
N ALA A 186 -12.28 -3.90 -7.58
CA ALA A 186 -13.21 -3.78 -6.47
C ALA A 186 -13.13 -2.40 -5.81
N VAL A 187 -11.93 -1.89 -5.51
CA VAL A 187 -11.75 -0.54 -4.95
C VAL A 187 -12.28 0.54 -5.90
N LEU A 188 -11.99 0.43 -7.20
CA LEU A 188 -12.50 1.36 -8.20
C LEU A 188 -14.03 1.29 -8.32
N ALA A 189 -14.62 0.09 -8.31
CA ALA A 189 -16.06 -0.07 -8.34
C ALA A 189 -16.74 0.61 -7.13
N LEU A 190 -16.20 0.42 -5.92
CA LEU A 190 -16.71 1.07 -4.70
C LEU A 190 -16.60 2.59 -4.76
N ILE A 191 -15.48 3.13 -5.30
CA ILE A 191 -15.34 4.58 -5.55
C ILE A 191 -16.39 5.07 -6.55
N THR A 192 -16.58 4.34 -7.64
CA THR A 192 -17.46 4.75 -8.74
C THR A 192 -18.92 4.74 -8.31
N GLU A 193 -19.32 3.71 -7.55
CA GLU A 193 -20.66 3.56 -6.98
C GLU A 193 -20.96 4.68 -5.97
N GLN A 194 -20.07 4.91 -5.02
CA GLN A 194 -20.27 5.91 -3.96
C GLN A 194 -20.35 7.34 -4.51
N PHE A 195 -19.58 7.69 -5.54
CA PHE A 195 -19.53 9.04 -6.11
C PHE A 195 -20.29 9.19 -7.43
N TRP A 196 -21.12 8.21 -7.79
CA TRP A 196 -21.83 8.15 -9.08
C TRP A 196 -22.60 9.43 -9.42
N TYR A 197 -23.29 10.01 -8.44
CA TYR A 197 -24.06 11.24 -8.64
C TYR A 197 -23.17 12.40 -9.11
N TYR A 198 -22.01 12.59 -8.48
CA TYR A 198 -21.05 13.62 -8.86
C TYR A 198 -20.48 13.38 -10.26
N TRP A 199 -20.11 12.13 -10.58
CA TRP A 199 -19.59 11.79 -11.90
C TRP A 199 -20.60 12.09 -13.02
N ARG A 200 -21.88 11.84 -12.79
CA ARG A 200 -22.93 12.17 -13.77
C ARG A 200 -23.12 13.68 -14.00
N THR A 201 -22.73 14.54 -13.07
CA THR A 201 -22.80 16.00 -13.28
C THR A 201 -21.67 16.56 -14.15
N LEU A 202 -20.66 15.76 -14.46
CA LEU A 202 -19.51 16.14 -15.29
C LEU A 202 -19.61 15.64 -16.75
N ALA A 203 -20.62 14.82 -17.05
CA ALA A 203 -20.89 14.25 -18.37
C ALA A 203 -22.00 15.03 -19.09
#